data_AF-A0A3M7SGL5-F1
#
_entry.id   AF-A0A3M7SGL5-F1
#
_cell.length_a   1.000
_cell.length_b   1.000
_cell.length_c   1.000
_cell.angle_alpha   90.00
_cell.angle_beta   90.00
_cell.angle_gamma   90.00
#
_symmetry.space_group_name_H-M   'P 1'
#
loop_
_entity.id
_entity.type
_entity.pdbx_description
1 polymer ?
#
loop_
_entity_poly.entity_id
_entity_poly.type
_entity_poly.pdbx_seq_one_letter_code
_entity_poly.pdbx_strand_id
1 'polypeptide(L)'
;MGTLLHLVGEDEFDLSDREIEEIRWNSELKCLRAICKIKLIDLNEALNMINNQGLNLSQNEHSRLAEIINILEPFEFVTNEIQGDQYSTLSLVVPSLLQLIQHLNDFKLVNNSLKAFISELRNEINTRFSVILDFKNNSIVDYS
;
A
#
# COMPACT_ATOMS: atom_id res chain seq x y z
N MET A 1 -5.05 41.44 -42.48
CA MET A 1 -5.76 41.47 -41.18
C MET A 1 -5.21 40.35 -40.35
N GLY A 2 -4.25 40.67 -39.49
CA GLY A 2 -3.63 39.71 -38.59
C GLY A 2 -4.39 39.55 -37.28
N THR A 3 -4.04 38.44 -36.64
CA THR A 3 -3.92 38.20 -35.20
C THR A 3 -5.18 37.79 -34.40
N LEU A 4 -4.92 36.81 -33.51
CA LEU A 4 -5.66 36.33 -32.32
C LEU A 4 -6.69 35.22 -32.63
N LEU A 5 -6.48 33.95 -32.23
CA LEU A 5 -5.94 33.45 -30.96
C LEU A 5 -5.00 32.23 -31.17
N HIS A 6 -3.70 32.48 -31.00
CA HIS A 6 -2.87 31.57 -30.21
C HIS A 6 -3.41 31.64 -28.78
N LEU A 7 -3.75 30.50 -28.17
CA LEU A 7 -3.76 30.20 -26.72
C LEU A 7 -4.68 28.98 -26.47
N VAL A 8 -4.25 27.80 -26.91
CA VAL A 8 -4.35 26.61 -26.05
C VAL A 8 -3.00 25.94 -26.23
N GLY A 9 -2.09 26.29 -25.33
CA GLY A 9 -0.80 25.62 -25.23
C GLY A 9 -1.02 24.16 -24.90
N GLU A 10 -0.16 23.36 -25.50
CA GLU A 10 0.41 22.12 -24.99
C GLU A 10 0.19 21.96 -23.48
N ASP A 11 -0.58 20.93 -23.13
CA ASP A 11 -0.38 20.08 -21.95
C ASP A 11 -1.25 18.85 -22.24
N GLU A 12 -0.89 18.11 -23.29
CA GLU A 12 -1.31 16.72 -23.40
C GLU A 12 -0.72 16.04 -22.16
N PHE A 13 -1.59 15.80 -21.18
CA PHE A 13 -1.24 15.30 -19.86
C PHE A 13 -0.71 13.86 -20.04
N ASP A 14 0.56 13.76 -20.37
CA ASP A 14 1.32 12.52 -20.48
C ASP A 14 1.52 12.00 -19.06
N LEU A 15 0.45 11.42 -18.51
CA LEU A 15 0.50 10.49 -17.39
C LEU A 15 1.32 9.31 -17.88
N SER A 16 2.64 9.43 -17.76
CA SER A 16 3.58 8.39 -18.14
C SER A 16 3.08 7.07 -17.55
N ASP A 17 3.06 6.01 -18.36
CA ASP A 17 2.53 4.68 -17.99
C ASP A 17 2.99 4.18 -16.60
N ARG A 18 4.13 4.68 -16.11
CA ARG A 18 4.68 4.45 -14.77
C ARG A 18 3.78 4.90 -13.62
N GLU A 19 3.09 6.05 -13.72
CA GLU A 19 2.15 6.47 -12.67
C GLU A 19 0.93 5.54 -12.63
N ILE A 20 0.49 5.03 -13.79
CA ILE A 20 -0.66 4.14 -13.89
C ILE A 20 -0.37 2.78 -13.24
N GLU A 21 0.84 2.24 -13.43
CA GLU A 21 1.26 0.97 -12.80
C GLU A 21 1.44 1.11 -11.28
N GLU A 22 2.05 2.20 -10.82
CA GLU A 22 2.21 2.51 -9.40
C GLU A 22 0.85 2.72 -8.69
N ILE A 23 -0.16 3.18 -9.43
CA ILE A 23 -1.53 3.30 -8.93
C ILE A 23 -2.20 1.93 -8.82
N ARG A 24 -1.87 0.93 -9.65
CA ARG A 24 -2.66 -0.32 -9.72
C ARG A 24 -2.54 -1.19 -8.46
N TRP A 25 -1.33 -1.46 -7.98
CA TRP A 25 -1.13 -2.39 -6.84
C TRP A 25 -1.41 -1.76 -5.48
N ASN A 26 -1.21 -0.44 -5.35
CA ASN A 26 -1.40 0.29 -4.10
C ASN A 26 -2.68 1.15 -4.08
N SER A 27 -3.58 0.99 -5.05
CA SER A 27 -4.82 1.77 -5.20
C SER A 27 -5.69 1.76 -3.94
N GLU A 28 -5.89 0.58 -3.34
CA GLU A 28 -6.68 0.44 -2.11
C GLU A 28 -6.06 1.21 -0.94
N LEU A 29 -4.74 1.11 -0.75
CA LEU A 29 -4.03 1.85 0.30
C LEU A 29 -4.07 3.37 0.06
N LYS A 30 -3.89 3.80 -1.19
CA LYS A 30 -4.02 5.21 -1.59
C LYS A 30 -5.44 5.74 -1.31
N CYS A 31 -6.47 4.94 -1.57
CA CYS A 31 -7.87 5.25 -1.24
C CYS A 31 -8.09 5.37 0.28
N LEU A 32 -7.62 4.40 1.06
CA LEU A 32 -7.72 4.45 2.52
C LEU A 32 -7.04 5.70 3.09
N ARG A 33 -5.86 6.07 2.60
CA ARG A 33 -5.19 7.33 2.99
C ARG A 33 -6.00 8.56 2.62
N ALA A 34 -6.62 8.58 1.44
CA ALA A 34 -7.46 9.70 1.03
C ALA A 34 -8.67 9.86 1.96
N ILE A 35 -9.32 8.75 2.34
CA ILE A 35 -10.42 8.75 3.31
C ILE A 35 -9.95 9.28 4.66
N CYS A 36 -8.84 8.78 5.19
CA CYS A 36 -8.31 9.21 6.50
C CYS A 36 -7.75 10.64 6.52
N LYS A 37 -7.52 11.28 5.36
CA LYS A 37 -7.17 12.71 5.28
C LYS A 37 -8.37 13.63 5.51
N ILE A 38 -9.59 13.14 5.28
CA ILE A 38 -10.82 13.89 5.53
C ILE A 38 -11.11 13.81 7.03
N LYS A 39 -11.48 14.93 7.67
CA LYS A 39 -11.90 14.88 9.08
C LYS A 39 -13.16 14.01 9.18
N LEU A 40 -13.20 13.12 10.18
CA LEU A 40 -14.30 12.18 10.36
C LEU A 40 -15.68 12.85 10.40
N ILE A 41 -15.78 14.03 11.03
CA ILE A 41 -17.03 14.80 11.09
C ILE A 41 -17.45 15.24 9.69
N ASP A 42 -16.53 15.86 8.95
CA ASP A 42 -16.78 16.34 7.58
C ASP A 42 -17.15 15.19 6.63
N LEU A 43 -16.49 14.03 6.77
CA LEU A 43 -16.80 12.81 6.01
C LEU A 43 -18.23 12.33 6.27
N ASN A 44 -18.59 12.14 7.54
CA ASN A 44 -19.92 11.67 7.92
C ASN A 44 -21.01 12.70 7.57
N GLU A 45 -20.73 14.00 7.67
CA GLU A 45 -21.66 15.06 7.24
C GLU A 45 -21.91 14.99 5.73
N ALA A 46 -20.85 14.89 4.92
CA ALA A 46 -20.98 14.74 3.48
C ALA A 46 -21.76 13.47 3.09
N LEU A 47 -21.52 12.34 3.77
CA LEU A 47 -22.28 11.10 3.57
C LEU A 47 -23.76 11.25 3.92
N ASN A 48 -24.07 12.00 4.98
CA ASN A 48 -25.45 12.29 5.36
C ASN A 48 -26.16 13.19 4.34
N MET A 49 -25.46 14.17 3.76
CA MET A 49 -26.02 15.05 2.72
C MET A 49 -26.44 14.28 1.45
N ILE A 50 -25.74 13.18 1.13
CA ILE A 50 -26.06 12.32 -0.01
C ILE A 50 -26.92 11.09 0.37
N ASN A 51 -27.50 11.08 1.59
CA ASN A 51 -28.33 9.99 2.13
C ASN A 51 -27.65 8.61 2.25
N ASN A 52 -26.32 8.56 2.40
CA ASN A 52 -25.54 7.33 2.54
C ASN A 52 -25.04 7.09 3.97
N GLN A 53 -25.92 7.27 4.94
CA GLN A 53 -25.59 7.22 6.38
C GLN A 53 -25.07 5.84 6.83
N GLY A 54 -25.38 4.78 6.08
CA GLY A 54 -24.87 3.42 6.34
C GLY A 54 -23.36 3.27 6.13
N LEU A 55 -22.70 4.26 5.54
CA LEU A 55 -21.25 4.31 5.36
C LEU A 55 -20.55 5.19 6.43
N ASN A 56 -21.31 5.75 7.38
CA ASN A 56 -20.72 6.56 8.44
C ASN A 56 -19.76 5.70 9.28
N LEU A 57 -18.60 6.26 9.56
CA LEU A 57 -17.59 5.61 10.38
C LEU A 57 -17.69 6.11 11.82
N SER A 58 -17.58 5.19 12.77
CA SER A 58 -17.28 5.54 14.16
C SER A 58 -15.81 5.96 14.31
N GLN A 59 -15.50 6.63 15.42
CA GLN A 59 -14.11 6.98 15.74
C GLN A 59 -13.21 5.74 15.82
N ASN A 60 -13.74 4.62 16.31
CA ASN A 60 -13.00 3.36 16.40
C ASN A 60 -12.71 2.78 15.00
N GLU A 61 -13.67 2.79 14.08
CA GLU A 61 -13.46 2.34 12.71
C GLU A 61 -12.48 3.23 11.95
N HIS A 62 -12.60 4.55 12.09
CA HIS A 62 -11.64 5.48 11.50
C HIS A 62 -10.21 5.26 12.03
N SER A 63 -10.05 5.05 13.34
CA SER A 63 -8.73 4.73 13.92
C SER A 63 -8.19 3.38 13.44
N ARG A 64 -9.05 2.37 13.21
CA ARG A 64 -8.65 1.09 12.61
C ARG A 64 -8.15 1.25 11.18
N LEU A 65 -8.80 2.10 10.37
CA LEU A 65 -8.33 2.41 9.01
C LEU A 65 -6.93 3.04 9.04
N ALA A 66 -6.70 3.98 9.95
CA ALA A 66 -5.38 4.58 10.14
C ALA A 66 -4.31 3.55 10.54
N GLU A 67 -4.66 2.60 11.41
CA GLU A 67 -3.74 1.53 11.80
C GLU A 67 -3.46 0.54 10.65
N ILE A 68 -4.46 0.18 9.84
CA ILE A 68 -4.28 -0.62 8.62
C ILE A 68 -3.31 0.07 7.65
N ILE A 69 -3.43 1.39 7.47
CA ILE A 69 -2.51 2.17 6.64
C ILE A 69 -1.06 2.01 7.14
N ASN A 70 -0.84 2.12 8.46
CA ASN A 70 0.49 1.97 9.04
C ASN A 70 1.04 0.53 8.92
N ILE A 71 0.18 -0.48 8.98
CA ILE A 71 0.56 -1.88 8.75
C ILE A 71 1.04 -2.06 7.30
N LEU A 72 0.33 -1.47 6.34
CA LEU A 72 0.55 -1.65 4.90
C LEU A 72 1.61 -0.70 4.30
N GLU A 73 2.00 0.37 4.99
CA GLU A 73 2.97 1.35 4.48
C GLU A 73 4.31 0.71 4.04
N PRO A 74 4.93 -0.22 4.79
CA PRO A 74 6.15 -0.87 4.32
C PRO A 74 5.95 -1.76 3.08
N PHE A 75 4.74 -2.27 2.84
CA PHE A 75 4.43 -3.04 1.63
C PHE A 75 4.43 -2.15 0.40
N GLU A 76 3.85 -0.95 0.51
CA GLU A 76 3.90 0.04 -0.56
C GLU A 76 5.35 0.44 -0.84
N PHE A 77 6.15 0.72 0.20
CA PHE A 77 7.57 1.03 0.02
C PHE A 77 8.30 -0.09 -0.73
N VAL A 78 8.17 -1.33 -0.27
CA VAL A 78 8.84 -2.48 -0.90
C VAL A 78 8.37 -2.71 -2.34
N THR A 79 7.07 -2.60 -2.62
CA THR A 79 6.56 -2.76 -3.99
C THR A 79 7.03 -1.64 -4.90
N ASN A 80 7.13 -0.41 -4.39
CA ASN A 80 7.67 0.73 -5.13
C ASN A 80 9.16 0.59 -5.44
N GLU A 81 9.94 0.01 -4.53
CA GLU A 81 11.36 -0.25 -4.77
C GLU A 81 11.58 -1.43 -5.74
N ILE A 82 10.81 -2.51 -5.62
CA ILE A 82 11.01 -3.71 -6.45
C ILE A 82 10.56 -3.50 -7.90
N GLN A 83 9.59 -2.61 -8.15
CA GLN A 83 9.14 -2.26 -9.50
C GLN A 83 10.06 -1.25 -10.22
N GLY A 84 11.20 -0.85 -9.62
CA GLY A 84 12.13 0.08 -10.24
C GLY A 84 12.94 -0.55 -11.37
N ASP A 85 12.81 -0.02 -12.60
CA ASP A 85 13.51 -0.56 -13.78
C ASP A 85 14.97 -0.10 -13.92
N GLN A 86 15.40 0.88 -13.11
CA GLN A 86 16.71 1.51 -13.24
C GLN A 86 17.83 0.79 -12.45
N TYR A 87 17.50 -0.26 -11.70
CA TYR A 87 18.45 -1.03 -10.90
C TYR A 87 18.05 -2.51 -10.82
N SER A 88 19.01 -3.38 -10.52
CA SER A 88 18.72 -4.80 -10.31
C SER A 88 17.95 -4.97 -9.00
N THR A 89 16.66 -5.29 -9.10
CA THR A 89 15.76 -5.44 -7.93
C THR A 89 15.69 -6.89 -7.43
N LEU A 90 16.16 -7.87 -8.21
CA LEU A 90 16.08 -9.28 -7.84
C LEU A 90 16.86 -9.60 -6.55
N SER A 91 17.99 -8.93 -6.31
CA SER A 91 18.77 -9.08 -5.08
C SER A 91 18.06 -8.52 -3.85
N LEU A 92 17.07 -7.65 -4.03
CA LEU A 92 16.29 -7.02 -2.95
C LEU A 92 15.10 -7.88 -2.51
N VAL A 93 14.65 -8.83 -3.33
CA VAL A 93 13.44 -9.63 -3.05
C VAL A 93 13.52 -10.36 -1.71
N VAL A 94 14.58 -11.13 -1.47
CA VAL A 94 14.72 -11.89 -0.21
C VAL A 94 14.85 -10.95 1.01
N PRO A 95 15.74 -9.93 1.01
CA PRO A 95 15.79 -8.96 2.09
C PRO A 95 14.46 -8.25 2.36
N SER A 96 13.72 -7.88 1.32
CA SER A 96 12.43 -7.18 1.45
C SER A 96 11.36 -8.07 2.07
N LEU A 97 11.24 -9.34 1.65
CA LEU A 97 10.30 -10.28 2.25
C LEU A 97 10.58 -10.51 3.74
N LEU A 98 11.85 -10.67 4.11
CA LEU A 98 12.25 -10.82 5.51
C LEU A 98 11.93 -9.56 6.34
N GLN A 99 12.18 -8.37 5.78
CA GLN A 99 11.83 -7.11 6.42
C GLN A 99 10.32 -6.96 6.64
N LEU A 100 9.50 -7.35 5.66
CA LEU A 100 8.03 -7.33 5.81
C LEU A 100 7.56 -8.31 6.89
N ILE A 101 8.12 -9.52 6.95
CA ILE A 101 7.79 -10.49 8.01
C ILE A 101 8.21 -9.96 9.39
N GLN A 102 9.40 -9.37 9.49
CA GLN A 102 9.89 -8.75 10.73
C GLN A 102 8.97 -7.62 11.17
N HIS A 103 8.60 -6.72 10.25
CA HIS A 103 7.65 -5.63 10.48
C HIS A 103 6.32 -6.15 11.05
N LEU A 104 5.73 -7.18 10.43
CA LEU A 104 4.48 -7.76 10.93
C LEU A 104 4.61 -8.39 12.32
N ASN A 105 5.77 -8.97 12.65
CA ASN A 105 6.00 -9.57 13.97
C ASN A 105 6.22 -8.52 15.07
N ASP A 106 6.88 -7.42 14.72
CA ASP A 106 7.25 -6.36 15.67
C ASP A 106 6.17 -5.25 15.76
N PHE A 107 5.16 -5.29 14.88
CA PHE A 107 4.10 -4.28 14.84
C PHE A 107 3.32 -4.24 16.16
N LYS A 108 3.35 -3.07 16.82
CA LYS A 108 2.64 -2.84 18.08
C LYS A 108 1.20 -2.44 17.80
N LEU A 109 0.31 -3.41 17.92
CA LEU A 109 -1.13 -3.18 17.79
C LEU A 109 -1.67 -2.29 18.91
N VAL A 110 -2.40 -1.26 18.50
CA VAL A 110 -3.30 -0.49 19.35
C VAL A 110 -4.68 -1.14 19.34
N ASN A 111 -5.13 -1.66 18.19
CA ASN A 111 -6.41 -2.35 18.06
C ASN A 111 -6.25 -3.87 17.92
N ASN A 112 -6.60 -4.60 18.99
CA ASN A 112 -6.51 -6.07 19.02
C ASN A 112 -7.34 -6.77 17.93
N SER A 113 -8.36 -6.12 17.36
CA SER A 113 -9.16 -6.71 16.26
C SER A 113 -8.35 -6.90 14.97
N LEU A 114 -7.22 -6.21 14.79
CA LEU A 114 -6.36 -6.34 13.61
C LEU A 114 -5.32 -7.46 13.75
N LYS A 115 -5.29 -8.17 14.88
CA LYS A 115 -4.37 -9.31 15.07
C LYS A 115 -4.58 -10.42 14.04
N ALA A 116 -5.83 -10.71 13.70
CA ALA A 116 -6.16 -11.69 12.65
C ALA A 116 -5.61 -11.24 11.29
N PHE A 117 -5.82 -9.96 10.94
CA PHE A 117 -5.32 -9.37 9.70
C PHE A 117 -3.79 -9.44 9.57
N ILE A 118 -3.04 -9.10 10.62
CA ILE A 118 -1.57 -9.23 10.62
C ILE A 118 -1.15 -10.69 10.46
N SER A 119 -1.82 -11.62 11.14
CA SER A 119 -1.52 -13.04 11.04
C SER A 119 -1.81 -13.57 9.63
N GLU A 120 -2.89 -13.13 9.00
CA GLU A 120 -3.24 -13.47 7.61
C GLU A 120 -2.21 -12.92 6.62
N LEU A 121 -1.84 -11.64 6.72
CA LEU A 121 -0.79 -11.06 5.86
C LEU A 121 0.51 -11.86 5.95
N ARG A 122 0.94 -12.21 7.17
CA ARG A 122 2.16 -13.00 7.37
C ARG A 122 2.04 -14.39 6.74
N ASN A 123 0.89 -15.04 6.91
CA ASN A 123 0.64 -16.35 6.31
C ASN A 123 0.64 -16.27 4.78
N GLU A 124 0.05 -15.23 4.19
CA GLU A 124 0.06 -15.01 2.75
C GLU A 124 1.48 -14.80 2.21
N ILE A 125 2.33 -14.01 2.88
CA ILE A 125 3.74 -13.86 2.49
C ILE A 125 4.45 -15.21 2.50
N ASN A 126 4.36 -15.94 3.62
CA ASN A 126 5.04 -17.23 3.78
C ASN A 126 4.53 -18.28 2.78
N THR A 127 3.25 -18.27 2.47
CA THR A 127 2.64 -19.24 1.54
C THR A 127 3.03 -18.93 0.10
N ARG A 128 2.86 -17.67 -0.33
CA ARG A 128 3.11 -17.25 -1.72
C ARG A 128 4.59 -17.26 -2.09
N PHE A 129 5.46 -16.97 -1.12
CA PHE A 129 6.91 -16.89 -1.34
C PHE A 129 7.69 -18.00 -0.64
N SER A 130 7.01 -19.09 -0.25
CA SER A 130 7.61 -20.26 0.43
C SER A 130 8.87 -20.75 -0.26
N VAL A 131 8.82 -20.98 -1.58
CA VAL A 131 9.96 -21.44 -2.37
C VAL A 131 11.19 -20.53 -2.24
N ILE A 132 10.99 -19.21 -2.22
CA ILE A 132 12.07 -18.21 -2.12
C ILE A 132 12.62 -18.17 -0.68
N LEU A 133 11.74 -18.24 0.31
CA LEU A 133 12.09 -18.17 1.73
C LEU A 133 12.75 -19.46 2.23
N ASP A 134 12.28 -20.62 1.77
CA ASP A 134 12.77 -21.95 2.14
C ASP A 134 14.10 -22.28 1.47
N PHE A 135 14.41 -21.68 0.31
CA PHE A 135 15.70 -21.86 -0.37
C PHE A 135 16.87 -21.51 0.56
N LYS A 136 16.70 -20.50 1.43
CA LYS A 136 17.67 -20.10 2.46
C LYS A 136 17.92 -21.19 3.51
N ASN A 137 16.89 -21.96 3.87
CA ASN A 137 17.01 -23.02 4.89
C ASN A 137 17.78 -24.24 4.35
N ASN A 138 17.76 -24.45 3.03
CA ASN A 138 18.43 -25.58 2.38
C ASN A 138 19.86 -25.28 1.89
N SER A 139 20.23 -24.00 1.72
CA SER A 139 21.58 -23.60 1.26
C SER A 139 22.65 -23.48 2.36
N ILE A 140 22.35 -23.88 3.61
CA ILE A 140 23.34 -23.96 4.71
C ILE A 140 23.89 -25.40 4.85
N VAL A 141 23.39 -26.37 4.09
CA VAL A 141 23.95 -27.73 4.06
C VAL A 141 24.86 -27.86 2.84
N ASP A 142 26.10 -28.28 3.08
CA ASP A 142 27.19 -28.57 2.13
C ASP A 142 28.01 -27.40 1.57
N TYR A 143 29.00 -26.99 2.36
CA TYR A 143 30.39 -27.10 1.90
C TYR A 143 31.24 -27.70 3.04
N SER A 144 31.55 -28.99 2.88
CA SER A 144 32.58 -29.72 3.64
C SER A 144 33.98 -29.22 3.29
#